data_AF-A0A023GCC2-F1
#
_entry.id   AF-A0A023GCC2-F1
#
_cell.length_a   1.000
_cell.length_b   1.000
_cell.length_c   1.000
_cell.angle_alpha   90.00
_cell.angle_beta   90.00
_cell.angle_gamma   90.00
#
_symmetry.space_group_name_H-M   'P 1'
#
loop_
_entity.id
_entity.type
_entity.pdbx_description
1 polymer ?
#
loop_
_entity_poly.entity_id
_entity_poly.type
_entity_poly.pdbx_seq_one_letter_code
_entity_poly.pdbx_strand_id
1 'polypeptide(L)' 'MQYHLVYALVFLLSVLSLMPSVDGCFANIPQRFAHSPACVGTRCSWGGRCDRSCSCRGRNWWCSGYCG' A
#
# COMPACT_ATOMS: atom_id res chain seq x y z
N MET A 1 11.14 -32.44 15.95
CA MET A 1 11.54 -31.27 16.75
C MET A 1 12.19 -30.16 15.90
N GLN A 2 13.21 -30.43 15.06
CA GLN A 2 13.93 -29.40 14.28
C GLN A 2 13.14 -28.77 13.11
N TYR A 3 12.29 -29.54 12.44
CA TYR A 3 11.54 -29.09 11.26
C TYR A 3 10.52 -27.98 11.58
N HIS A 4 9.91 -28.03 12.77
CA HIS A 4 9.00 -26.98 13.23
C HIS A 4 9.72 -25.64 13.44
N LEU A 5 10.98 -25.69 13.86
CA LEU A 5 11.81 -24.51 14.10
C LEU A 5 12.19 -23.83 12.78
N VAL A 6 12.50 -24.63 11.76
CA VAL A 6 12.75 -24.13 10.39
C VAL A 6 11.49 -23.49 9.80
N TYR A 7 10.33 -24.13 9.94
CA TYR A 7 9.06 -23.56 9.48
C TYR A 7 8.72 -22.24 10.17
N ALA A 8 8.91 -22.17 11.49
CA ALA A 8 8.68 -20.95 12.26
C ALA A 8 9.60 -19.81 11.79
N LEU A 9 10.89 -20.09 11.52
CA LEU A 9 11.84 -19.11 11.01
C LEU A 9 11.47 -18.61 9.61
N VAL A 10 11.12 -19.50 8.69
CA VAL A 10 10.70 -19.12 7.32
C VAL A 10 9.42 -18.29 7.36
N PHE A 11 8.45 -18.67 8.19
CA PHE A 11 7.21 -17.91 8.40
C PHE A 11 7.50 -16.52 8.99
N LEU A 12 8.35 -16.43 10.02
CA LEU A 12 8.74 -15.15 10.62
C LEU A 12 9.43 -14.24 9.60
N LEU A 13 10.38 -14.75 8.82
CA LEU A 13 11.08 -13.97 7.80
C LEU A 13 10.15 -13.45 6.70
N SER A 14 9.19 -14.27 6.27
CA SER A 14 8.21 -13.87 5.25
C SER A 14 7.24 -12.81 5.78
N VAL A 15 6.77 -12.94 7.03
CA VAL A 15 5.92 -11.92 7.67
C VAL A 15 6.70 -10.63 7.94
N LEU A 16 7.96 -10.72 8.40
CA LEU A 16 8.81 -9.56 8.64
C LEU A 16 9.13 -8.79 7.35
N SER A 17 9.18 -9.48 6.21
CA SER A 17 9.39 -8.85 4.90
C SER A 17 8.10 -8.21 4.36
N LEU A 18 6.95 -8.80 4.69
CA LEU A 18 5.64 -8.26 4.33
C LEU A 18 5.33 -6.98 5.12
N MET A 19 5.49 -7.01 6.44
CA MET A 19 5.12 -5.90 7.35
C MET A 19 5.62 -4.50 6.91
N PRO A 20 6.92 -4.27 6.61
CA PRO A 20 7.40 -2.96 6.17
C PRO A 20 6.88 -2.58 4.77
N SER A 21 6.59 -3.58 3.93
CA SER A 21 5.95 -3.32 2.64
C SER A 21 4.53 -2.79 2.84
N VAL A 22 3.78 -3.34 3.81
CA VAL A 22 2.42 -2.89 4.12
C VAL A 22 2.43 -1.53 4.83
N ASP A 23 3.30 -1.32 5.82
CA ASP A 23 3.41 -0.04 6.55
C ASP A 23 3.77 1.11 5.60
N GLY A 24 4.69 0.86 4.65
CA GLY A 24 5.01 1.79 3.57
C GLY A 24 3.83 2.10 2.64
N CYS A 25 2.86 1.20 2.48
CA CYS A 25 1.64 1.47 1.70
C CYS A 25 0.70 2.47 2.40
N PHE A 26 0.65 2.48 3.73
CA PHE A 26 -0.29 3.29 4.51
C PHE A 26 0.31 4.63 4.98
N ALA A 27 1.64 4.79 4.95
CA ALA A 27 2.33 5.97 5.48
C ALA A 27 2.04 7.30 4.74
N ASN A 28 1.50 7.27 3.51
CA ASN A 28 1.29 8.47 2.69
C ASN A 28 -0.09 8.53 2.04
N ILE A 29 -1.16 8.17 2.78
CA ILE A 29 -2.52 8.42 2.28
C ILE A 29 -2.74 9.93 2.28
N PRO A 30 -2.96 10.56 1.11
CA PRO A 30 -3.23 11.99 1.05
C PRO A 30 -4.57 12.26 1.75
N GLN A 31 -4.54 13.09 2.78
CA GLN A 31 -5.76 13.53 3.45
C GLN A 31 -6.51 14.49 2.54
N ARG A 32 -7.82 14.29 2.43
CA ARG A 32 -8.70 15.12 1.60
C ARG A 32 -8.97 16.42 2.35
N PHE A 33 -8.27 17.49 1.99
CA PHE A 33 -8.48 18.82 2.57
C PHE A 33 -9.65 19.52 1.90
N ALA A 34 -10.25 20.52 2.56
CA ALA A 34 -11.43 21.24 2.05
C ALA A 34 -11.25 21.88 0.66
N HIS A 35 -10.01 22.15 0.25
CA HIS A 35 -9.65 22.69 -1.08
C HIS A 35 -9.05 21.65 -2.04
N SER A 36 -8.97 20.38 -1.64
CA SER A 36 -8.44 19.32 -2.49
C SER A 36 -9.45 18.93 -3.57
N PRO A 37 -8.99 18.61 -4.81
CA PRO A 37 -9.87 18.09 -5.82
C PRO A 37 -10.58 16.83 -5.33
N ALA A 38 -11.82 16.62 -5.79
CA ALA A 38 -12.67 15.53 -5.32
C ALA A 38 -11.96 14.16 -5.41
N CYS A 39 -11.05 13.96 -6.35
CA CYS A 39 -10.35 12.69 -6.47
C CYS A 39 -9.26 12.41 -5.43
N VAL A 40 -8.85 13.38 -4.58
CA VAL A 40 -7.79 13.16 -3.58
C VAL A 40 -8.20 12.11 -2.53
N GLY A 41 -7.31 11.15 -2.27
CA GLY A 41 -7.53 10.09 -1.27
C GLY A 41 -8.29 8.87 -1.78
N THR A 42 -8.78 8.89 -3.02
CA THR A 42 -9.35 7.70 -3.67
C THR A 42 -8.25 6.67 -3.92
N ARG A 43 -8.50 5.40 -3.59
CA ARG A 43 -7.55 4.31 -3.83
C ARG A 43 -7.42 4.05 -5.34
N CYS A 44 -6.19 4.07 -5.86
CA CYS A 44 -5.88 3.66 -7.22
C CYS A 44 -4.97 2.44 -7.21
N SER A 45 -5.53 1.29 -7.60
CA SER A 45 -4.82 0.01 -7.72
C SER A 45 -4.71 -0.39 -9.19
N TRP A 46 -4.32 -1.65 -9.46
CA TRP A 46 -4.23 -2.20 -10.82
C TRP A 46 -5.55 -2.12 -11.63
N GLY A 47 -6.70 -1.90 -10.97
CA GLY A 47 -8.00 -1.65 -11.60
C GLY A 47 -8.68 -0.33 -11.18
N GLY A 48 -8.08 0.45 -10.29
CA GLY A 48 -8.64 1.72 -9.82
C GLY A 48 -8.22 2.87 -10.72
N ARG A 49 -9.18 3.69 -11.17
CA ARG A 49 -8.90 4.91 -11.94
C ARG A 49 -9.09 6.14 -11.06
N CYS A 50 -8.17 7.08 -11.18
CA CYS A 50 -8.39 8.43 -10.69
C CYS A 50 -9.23 9.20 -11.71
N ASP A 51 -10.01 10.18 -11.26
CA ASP A 51 -10.62 11.14 -12.19
C ASP A 51 -9.55 11.86 -13.01
N ARG A 52 -9.97 12.41 -14.15
CA ARG A 52 -9.09 13.05 -15.14
C ARG A 52 -8.18 14.15 -14.57
N SER A 53 -8.55 14.75 -13.43
CA SER A 53 -7.80 15.82 -12.77
C SER A 53 -6.82 15.33 -11.70
N CYS A 54 -6.74 14.02 -11.41
CA CYS A 54 -5.82 13.46 -10.42
C CYS A 54 -4.92 12.36 -11.01
N SER A 55 -3.73 12.24 -10.44
CA SER A 55 -2.75 11.23 -10.79
C SER A 55 -2.69 10.15 -9.72
N CYS A 56 -2.41 8.90 -10.11
CA CYS A 56 -2.19 7.84 -9.15
C CYS A 56 -0.76 7.93 -8.58
N ARG A 57 -0.63 8.29 -7.30
CA ARG A 57 0.65 8.41 -6.59
C ARG A 57 0.85 7.26 -5.59
N GLY A 58 2.10 6.86 -5.37
CA GLY A 58 2.46 5.83 -4.38
C GLY A 58 2.15 4.39 -4.77
N ARG A 59 1.71 4.13 -6.01
CA ARG A 59 1.49 2.76 -6.51
C ARG A 59 2.82 2.06 -6.78
N ASN A 60 2.97 0.85 -6.24
CA ASN A 60 4.09 -0.04 -6.53
C ASN A 60 3.58 -1.50 -6.66
N TRP A 61 4.50 -2.47 -6.79
CA TRP A 61 4.15 -3.89 -6.97
C TRP A 61 3.43 -4.51 -5.76
N TRP A 62 3.61 -3.94 -4.57
CA TRP A 62 3.11 -4.44 -3.30
C TRP A 62 1.97 -3.58 -2.70
N CYS A 63 1.81 -2.36 -3.19
CA CYS A 63 0.94 -1.34 -2.65
C CYS A 63 -0.02 -0.76 -3.68
N SER A 64 -1.27 -0.56 -3.26
CA SER A 64 -2.17 0.35 -3.96
C SER A 64 -1.70 1.79 -3.76
N GLY A 65 -1.79 2.61 -4.80
CA GLY A 65 -1.59 4.05 -4.68
C GLY A 65 -2.87 4.77 -4.26
N TYR A 66 -2.76 6.09 -4.17
CA TYR A 66 -3.88 6.99 -3.95
C TYR A 66 -3.86 8.11 -5.00
N CYS A 67 -5.04 8.60 -5.32
CA CYS A 67 -5.22 9.70 -6.25
C CYS A 67 -4.85 11.03 -5.58
N GLY A 68 -4.11 11.88 -6.29
CA GLY A 68 -3.77 13.26 -5.92
C GLY A 68 -2.78 13.89 -6.89
#